data_AF-A0A2A5RWI4-F1
#
_entry.id   AF-A0A2A5RWI4-F1
#
_cell.length_a   1.000
_cell.length_b   1.000
_cell.length_c   1.000
_cell.angle_alpha   90.00
_cell.angle_beta   90.00
_cell.angle_gamma   90.00
#
_symmetry.space_group_name_H-M   'P 1'
#
loop_
_entity.id
_entity.type
_entity.pdbx_description
1 polymer ?
#
loop_
_entity_poly.entity_id
_entity_poly.type
_entity_poly.pdbx_seq_one_letter_code
_entity_poly.pdbx_strand_id
1 'polypeptide(L)'
;MTPKLRDSLGLPYENTYYGNSEQTNSIELDSKDISKREWSEKKVEKLKAKYQITSLPLIKIIDDETEKVLDVWSGFVPDKIKFWNSKIN
;
A
#
# COMPACT_ATOMS: atom_id res chain seq x y z
N MET A 1 15.33 -4.60 -11.48
CA MET A 1 15.76 -3.52 -12.42
C MET A 1 15.81 -2.22 -11.63
N THR A 2 16.94 -1.52 -11.56
CA THR A 2 17.15 -0.36 -10.67
C THR A 2 16.60 0.94 -11.27
N PRO A 3 16.30 1.97 -10.45
CA PRO A 3 15.82 3.27 -10.95
C PRO A 3 16.76 3.92 -11.98
N LYS A 4 18.08 3.87 -11.73
CA LYS A 4 19.12 4.37 -12.66
C LYS A 4 19.06 3.74 -14.05
N LEU A 5 18.72 2.44 -14.11
CA LEU A 5 18.59 1.74 -15.40
C LEU A 5 17.32 2.18 -16.14
N ARG A 6 16.25 2.50 -15.40
CA ARG A 6 15.00 3.02 -16.00
C ARG A 6 15.15 4.44 -16.52
N ASP A 7 15.88 5.30 -15.80
CA ASP A 7 16.23 6.67 -16.24
C ASP A 7 17.04 6.63 -17.55
N SER A 8 18.04 5.76 -17.64
CA SER A 8 18.87 5.56 -18.85
C SER A 8 18.09 5.07 -20.06
N LEU A 9 16.95 4.40 -19.84
CA LEU A 9 16.15 3.79 -20.90
C LEU A 9 14.92 4.63 -21.26
N GLY A 10 14.74 5.82 -20.67
CA GLY A 10 13.60 6.71 -20.93
C GLY A 10 12.24 6.08 -20.60
N LEU A 11 12.22 5.07 -19.72
CA LEU A 11 11.01 4.35 -19.38
C LEU A 11 10.19 5.18 -18.36
N PRO A 12 8.91 5.47 -18.63
CA PRO A 12 8.08 6.16 -17.66
C PRO A 12 7.90 5.25 -16.43
N TYR A 13 8.41 5.68 -15.28
CA TYR A 13 8.11 5.07 -14.00
C TYR A 13 7.69 6.15 -13.00
N GLU A 14 6.68 5.85 -12.19
CA GLU A 14 6.38 6.67 -11.03
C GLU A 14 7.47 6.43 -9.97
N ASN A 15 8.33 7.42 -9.79
CA ASN A 15 9.32 7.41 -8.71
C ASN A 15 8.60 7.59 -7.36
N THR A 16 8.39 6.50 -6.62
CA THR A 16 7.86 6.58 -5.25
C THR A 16 8.93 6.90 -4.21
N TYR A 17 10.17 7.14 -4.61
CA TYR A 17 11.34 7.23 -3.75
C TYR A 17 11.81 8.69 -3.60
N TYR A 18 11.83 9.16 -2.36
CA TYR A 18 12.05 10.57 -2.03
C TYR A 18 13.28 10.83 -1.11
N GLY A 19 14.11 9.83 -0.82
CA GLY A 19 15.27 10.04 0.06
C GLY A 19 16.09 8.79 0.30
N ASN A 20 17.39 9.02 0.57
CA ASN A 20 18.48 8.08 0.89
C ASN A 20 18.21 6.57 0.71
N SER A 21 19.01 5.91 -0.13
CA SER A 21 18.89 4.49 -0.47
C SER A 21 19.25 3.57 0.68
N GLU A 22 19.84 4.15 1.73
CA GLU A 22 20.17 3.49 2.99
C GLU A 22 18.99 3.47 3.97
N GLN A 23 17.87 4.15 3.67
CA GLN A 23 16.69 4.19 4.53
C GLN A 23 15.48 3.49 3.88
N THR A 24 14.78 2.68 4.67
CA THR A 24 13.55 2.04 4.23
C THR A 24 12.44 3.08 4.03
N ASN A 25 11.68 2.96 2.94
CA ASN A 25 10.49 3.77 2.67
C ASN A 25 9.31 3.33 3.56
N SER A 26 9.48 3.50 4.87
CA SER A 26 8.44 3.29 5.87
C SER A 26 7.56 4.54 5.95
N ILE A 27 6.25 4.34 6.15
CA ILE A 27 5.33 5.44 6.45
C ILE A 27 5.60 5.88 7.89
N GLU A 28 6.15 7.08 8.06
CA GLU A 28 6.52 7.65 9.36
C GLU A 28 5.79 8.98 9.55
N LEU A 29 4.65 8.93 10.25
CA LEU A 29 3.82 10.11 10.50
C LEU A 29 4.37 11.00 11.63
N ASP A 30 5.24 10.47 12.46
CA ASP A 30 5.91 11.15 13.59
C ASP A 30 7.35 11.54 13.28
N SER A 31 7.77 11.45 12.02
CA SER A 31 9.14 11.79 11.61
C SER A 31 9.50 13.24 11.94
N LYS A 32 10.74 13.45 12.41
CA LYS A 32 11.31 14.79 12.65
C LYS A 32 11.70 15.49 11.35
N ASP A 33 11.87 14.73 10.26
CA ASP A 33 12.05 15.28 8.92
C ASP A 33 10.68 15.64 8.32
N ILE A 34 10.48 16.93 8.08
CA ILE A 34 9.23 17.49 7.54
C ILE A 34 8.91 16.87 6.17
N SER A 35 9.91 16.71 5.30
CA SER A 35 9.70 16.18 3.94
C SER A 35 9.23 14.73 4.00
N LYS A 36 9.81 13.94 4.90
CA LYS A 36 9.43 12.54 5.11
C LYS A 36 8.03 12.40 5.70
N ARG A 37 7.67 13.26 6.65
CA ARG A 37 6.34 13.29 7.25
C ARG A 37 5.27 13.66 6.21
N GLU A 38 5.46 14.74 5.45
CA GLU A 38 4.51 15.17 4.43
C GLU A 38 4.33 14.13 3.31
N TRP A 39 5.41 13.47 2.90
CA TRP A 39 5.33 12.35 1.95
C TRP A 39 4.53 11.18 2.54
N SER A 40 4.76 10.85 3.81
CA SER A 40 4.05 9.76 4.51
C SER A 40 2.55 10.04 4.62
N GLU A 41 2.17 11.26 4.98
CA GLU A 41 0.77 11.71 5.01
C GLU A 41 0.11 11.60 3.63
N LYS A 42 0.75 12.14 2.58
CA LYS A 42 0.26 12.02 1.19
C LYS A 42 0.11 10.56 0.76
N LYS A 43 1.02 9.68 1.20
CA LYS A 43 0.96 8.25 0.88
C LYS A 43 -0.22 7.57 1.57
N VAL A 44 -0.49 7.91 2.84
CA VAL A 44 -1.65 7.43 3.58
C VAL A 44 -2.95 7.87 2.89
N GLU A 45 -3.06 9.13 2.48
CA GLU A 45 -4.25 9.62 1.76
C GLU A 45 -4.45 8.91 0.41
N LYS A 46 -3.37 8.67 -0.34
CA LYS A 46 -3.42 7.86 -1.56
C LYS A 46 -3.91 6.43 -1.29
N LEU A 47 -3.51 5.80 -0.19
CA LEU A 47 -3.95 4.46 0.19
C LEU A 47 -5.43 4.45 0.59
N LYS A 48 -5.88 5.44 1.37
CA LYS A 48 -7.28 5.63 1.72
C LYS A 48 -8.15 5.76 0.48
N ALA A 49 -7.75 6.60 -0.47
CA ALA A 49 -8.47 6.78 -1.73
C ALA A 49 -8.47 5.50 -2.59
N LYS A 50 -7.31 4.86 -2.76
CA LYS A 50 -7.16 3.64 -3.58
C LYS A 50 -8.05 2.50 -3.12
N TYR A 51 -8.14 2.29 -1.80
CA TYR A 51 -8.91 1.19 -1.23
C TYR A 51 -10.26 1.62 -0.64
N GLN A 52 -10.67 2.88 -0.88
CA GLN A 52 -11.93 3.44 -0.37
C GLN A 52 -12.08 3.17 1.14
N ILE A 53 -11.01 3.46 1.89
CA ILE A 53 -10.95 3.21 3.33
C ILE A 53 -11.81 4.26 4.03
N THR A 54 -13.01 3.86 4.44
CA THR A 54 -13.91 4.71 5.23
C THR A 54 -13.80 4.40 6.73
N SER A 55 -13.35 3.20 7.07
CA SER A 55 -13.15 2.74 8.45
C SER A 55 -12.04 1.68 8.53
N LEU A 56 -11.46 1.51 9.72
CA LEU A 56 -10.50 0.45 9.99
C LEU A 56 -11.21 -0.76 10.63
N PRO A 57 -10.69 -1.99 10.45
CA PRO A 57 -9.48 -2.35 9.69
C PRO A 57 -9.69 -2.32 8.17
N LEU A 58 -8.60 -2.17 7.40
CA LEU A 58 -8.60 -2.54 5.98
C LEU A 58 -8.30 -4.04 5.89
N ILE A 59 -9.17 -4.78 5.22
CA ILE A 59 -9.01 -6.22 5.03
C ILE A 59 -8.83 -6.49 3.53
N LYS A 60 -7.85 -7.34 3.22
CA LYS A 60 -7.50 -7.74 1.85
C LYS A 60 -7.33 -9.26 1.83
N ILE A 61 -8.03 -9.90 0.90
CA ILE A 61 -7.90 -11.35 0.66
C ILE A 61 -6.99 -11.53 -0.55
N ILE A 62 -5.96 -12.34 -0.37
CA ILE A 62 -4.92 -12.58 -1.36
C ILE A 62 -4.86 -14.09 -1.59
N ASP A 63 -4.77 -14.48 -2.86
CA ASP A 63 -4.43 -15.83 -3.27
C ASP A 63 -2.95 -16.09 -2.99
N ASP A 64 -2.63 -17.10 -2.19
CA ASP A 64 -1.26 -17.35 -1.72
C ASP A 64 -0.31 -17.81 -2.84
N GLU A 65 -0.84 -18.50 -3.86
CA GLU A 65 -0.02 -19.03 -4.96
C GLU A 65 0.25 -17.98 -6.04
N THR A 66 -0.75 -17.18 -6.36
CA THR A 66 -0.70 -16.22 -7.48
C THR A 66 -0.49 -14.77 -7.04
N GLU A 67 -0.49 -14.52 -5.72
CA GLU A 67 -0.48 -13.20 -5.09
C GLU A 67 -1.61 -12.26 -5.55
N LYS A 68 -2.63 -12.82 -6.21
CA LYS A 68 -3.73 -12.05 -6.78
C LYS A 68 -4.66 -11.58 -5.67
N VAL A 69 -5.09 -10.32 -5.78
CA VAL A 69 -6.11 -9.75 -4.88
C VAL A 69 -7.48 -10.32 -5.25
N LEU A 70 -8.09 -11.06 -4.33
CA LEU A 70 -9.40 -11.69 -4.52
C LEU A 70 -10.55 -10.81 -4.03
N ASP A 71 -10.34 -10.09 -2.92
CA ASP A 71 -11.32 -9.15 -2.36
C ASP A 71 -10.62 -8.09 -1.49
N VAL A 72 -11.27 -6.94 -1.34
CA VAL A 72 -10.83 -5.83 -0.48
C VAL A 72 -12.05 -5.16 0.13
N TRP A 73 -12.00 -4.86 1.42
CA TRP A 73 -12.98 -3.99 2.05
C TRP A 73 -12.41 -3.26 3.26
N SER A 74 -13.08 -2.18 3.65
CA SER A 74 -12.77 -1.39 4.83
C SER A 74 -13.85 -1.57 5.90
N GLY A 75 -13.42 -1.62 7.16
CA GLY A 75 -14.28 -1.82 8.32
C GLY A 75 -14.55 -3.28 8.69
N PHE A 76 -15.21 -3.44 9.83
CA PHE A 76 -15.63 -4.75 10.32
C PHE A 76 -16.94 -5.17 9.63
N VAL A 77 -16.83 -6.07 8.65
CA VAL A 77 -17.97 -6.58 7.86
C VAL A 77 -18.12 -8.08 8.11
N PRO A 78 -18.91 -8.52 9.12
CA PRO A 78 -19.00 -9.92 9.55
C PRO A 78 -19.43 -10.88 8.44
N ASP A 79 -20.33 -10.47 7.55
CA ASP A 79 -20.85 -11.34 6.50
C ASP A 79 -19.78 -11.70 5.47
N LYS A 80 -18.93 -10.74 5.09
CA LYS A 80 -17.76 -11.00 4.24
C LYS A 80 -16.76 -11.94 4.92
N ILE A 81 -16.53 -11.75 6.22
CA ILE A 81 -15.63 -12.61 7.01
C ILE A 81 -16.17 -14.04 7.03
N LYS A 82 -17.47 -14.23 7.30
CA LYS A 82 -18.12 -15.55 7.29
C LYS A 82 -18.04 -16.21 5.91
N PHE A 83 -18.31 -15.45 4.85
CA PHE A 83 -18.20 -15.91 3.46
C PHE A 83 -16.79 -16.44 3.18
N TRP A 84 -15.75 -15.65 3.44
CA TRP A 84 -14.38 -16.08 3.18
C TRP A 84 -13.93 -17.24 4.09
N ASN A 85 -14.36 -17.27 5.34
CA ASN A 85 -14.08 -18.39 6.24
C ASN A 85 -14.68 -19.72 5.72
N SER A 86 -15.85 -19.68 5.08
CA SER A 86 -16.47 -20.86 4.46
C SER A 86 -15.78 -21.34 3.17
N LYS A 87 -14.85 -20.55 2.61
CA LYS A 87 -14.08 -20.90 1.41
C LYS A 87 -12.70 -21.47 1.73
N ILE A 88 -12.24 -21.32 2.97
CA ILE A 88 -10.96 -21.81 3.47
C ILE A 88 -11.11 -23.24 4.05
N ASN A 89 -12.33 -23.62 4.46
CA ASN A 89 -12.70 -24.98 4.87
C ASN A 89 -13.21 -25.80 3.69
#